data_AF-A0A3C1B6G3-F1
#
_entry.id   AF-A0A3C1B6G3-F1
#
_cell.length_a   1.000
_cell.length_b   1.000
_cell.length_c   1.000
_cell.angle_alpha   90.00
_cell.angle_beta   90.00
_cell.angle_gamma   90.00
#
_symmetry.space_group_name_H-M   'P 1'
#
loop_
_entity.id
_entity.type
_entity.pdbx_description
1 polymer ?
#
loop_
_entity_poly.entity_id
_entity_poly.type
_entity_poly.pdbx_seq_one_letter_code
_entity_poly.pdbx_strand_id
1 'polypeptide(L)' 'AEAVRETVAILKQAALSPLDVTGYGTREERIEQGYEIDSEEDVLMQRALDENSVIVAQMNALYEEQADG' A
#
# COMPACT_ATOMS: atom_id res chain seq x y z
N ALA A 1 6.61 1.79 -13.88
CA ALA A 1 5.65 1.91 -12.76
C ALA A 1 4.99 3.29 -12.79
N GLU A 2 3.89 3.42 -13.53
CA GLU A 2 3.10 4.65 -13.61
C GLU A 2 2.23 4.83 -12.37
N ALA A 3 1.56 3.75 -11.93
CA ALA A 3 0.78 3.70 -10.69
C ALA A 3 1.58 4.17 -9.46
N VAL A 4 2.86 3.78 -9.32
CA VAL A 4 3.71 4.24 -8.21
C VAL A 4 3.91 5.75 -8.23
N ARG A 5 4.14 6.35 -9.41
CA ARG A 5 4.33 7.80 -9.53
C ARG A 5 3.05 8.56 -9.22
N GLU A 6 1.92 8.04 -9.65
CA GLU A 6 0.60 8.63 -9.39
C GLU A 6 0.24 8.55 -7.89
N THR A 7 0.45 7.39 -7.26
CA THR A 7 0.27 7.21 -5.81
C THR A 7 1.16 8.17 -5.00
N VAL A 8 2.44 8.32 -5.36
CA VAL A 8 3.33 9.29 -4.70
C VAL A 8 2.82 10.72 -4.86
N ALA A 9 2.29 11.08 -6.04
CA ALA A 9 1.76 12.42 -6.28
C ALA A 9 0.51 12.71 -5.43
N ILE A 10 -0.41 11.73 -5.33
CA ILE A 10 -1.62 11.83 -4.48
C ILE A 10 -1.25 11.97 -3.00
N LEU A 11 -0.32 11.15 -2.51
CA LEU A 11 0.14 11.21 -1.11
C LEU A 11 0.77 12.58 -0.79
N LYS A 12 1.57 13.13 -1.70
CA LYS A 12 2.15 14.48 -1.55
C LYS A 12 1.09 15.58 -1.57
N GLN A 13 0.07 15.47 -2.42
CA GLN A 13 -1.06 16.42 -2.45
C GLN A 13 -1.85 16.41 -1.13
N ALA A 14 -1.92 15.27 -0.47
CA ALA A 14 -2.50 15.12 0.87
C ALA A 14 -1.57 15.57 2.01
N ALA A 15 -0.44 16.24 1.71
CA ALA A 15 0.57 16.66 2.68
C ALA A 15 1.22 15.52 3.48
N LEU A 16 1.23 14.30 2.92
CA LEU A 16 1.94 13.16 3.48
C LEU A 16 3.37 13.11 2.93
N SER A 17 4.29 12.59 3.75
CA SER A 17 5.70 12.40 3.40
C SER A 17 6.03 10.92 3.25
N PRO A 18 5.70 10.27 2.11
CA PRO A 18 5.98 8.85 1.93
C PRO A 18 7.49 8.59 1.79
N LEU A 19 7.98 7.57 2.50
CA LEU A 19 9.39 7.17 2.47
C LEU A 19 9.71 6.25 1.27
N ASP A 20 8.87 5.27 1.00
CA ASP A 20 8.98 4.38 -0.17
C ASP A 20 7.59 4.00 -0.69
N VAL A 21 7.46 3.82 -2.00
CA VAL A 21 6.24 3.31 -2.65
C VAL A 21 6.64 2.25 -3.65
N THR A 22 6.28 1.01 -3.36
CA THR A 22 6.55 -0.15 -4.22
C THR A 22 5.25 -0.66 -4.83
N GLY A 23 5.25 -0.87 -6.16
CA GLY A 23 4.15 -1.49 -6.88
C GLY A 23 4.45 -2.97 -7.10
N TYR A 24 3.62 -3.85 -6.57
CA TYR A 24 3.84 -5.29 -6.63
C TYR A 24 3.11 -6.01 -7.78
N GLY A 25 2.60 -5.26 -8.75
CA GLY A 25 1.88 -5.83 -9.88
C GLY A 25 0.51 -6.40 -9.49
N THR A 26 0.04 -7.33 -10.31
CA THR A 26 -1.25 -8.02 -10.17
C THR A 26 -1.16 -9.21 -9.21
N ARG A 27 -2.33 -9.67 -8.78
CA ARG A 27 -2.46 -10.88 -7.96
C ARG A 27 -1.83 -12.10 -8.63
N GLU A 28 -2.07 -12.29 -9.93
CA GLU A 28 -1.57 -13.42 -10.71
C GLU A 28 -0.05 -13.43 -10.76
N GLU A 29 0.58 -12.28 -11.02
CA GLU A 29 2.05 -12.15 -11.03
C GLU A 29 2.67 -12.50 -9.67
N ARG A 30 2.01 -12.17 -8.55
CA ARG A 30 2.48 -12.54 -7.21
C ARG A 30 2.37 -14.03 -6.93
N ILE A 31 1.26 -14.66 -7.34
CA ILE A 31 1.06 -16.10 -7.20
C ILE A 31 2.09 -16.86 -8.04
N GLU A 32 2.35 -16.43 -9.27
CA GLU A 32 3.37 -17.03 -10.15
C GLU A 32 4.79 -16.91 -9.59
N GLN A 33 5.08 -15.82 -8.88
CA GLN A 33 6.36 -15.62 -8.19
C GLN A 33 6.48 -16.41 -6.87
N GLY A 34 5.44 -17.14 -6.47
CA GLY A 34 5.43 -17.97 -5.26
C GLY A 34 5.26 -17.19 -3.95
N TYR A 35 4.72 -15.97 -4.01
CA TYR A 35 4.38 -15.20 -2.81
C TYR A 35 3.10 -15.74 -2.16
N GLU A 36 3.15 -15.95 -0.85
CA GLU A 36 1.96 -16.21 -0.05
C GLU A 36 1.19 -14.90 0.12
N ILE A 37 -0.07 -14.89 -0.29
CA ILE A 37 -1.02 -13.79 -0.08
C ILE A 37 -1.99 -14.28 0.98
N ASP A 38 -2.09 -13.56 2.09
CA ASP A 38 -3.04 -13.91 3.14
C ASP A 38 -4.49 -13.67 2.69
N SER A 39 -5.46 -14.26 3.40
CA SER A 39 -6.87 -14.17 3.01
C SER A 39 -7.47 -12.77 3.12
N GLU A 40 -6.96 -11.92 4.02
CA GLU A 40 -7.44 -10.54 4.14
C GLU A 40 -6.89 -9.68 2.99
N GLU A 41 -5.62 -9.86 2.64
CA GLU A 41 -4.97 -9.22 1.50
C GLU A 41 -5.64 -9.65 0.19
N ASP A 42 -5.98 -10.93 0.03
CA ASP A 42 -6.69 -11.43 -1.16
C ASP A 42 -8.06 -10.75 -1.34
N VAL A 43 -8.81 -10.59 -0.25
CA VAL A 43 -10.10 -9.89 -0.26
C VAL A 43 -9.94 -8.40 -0.59
N LEU A 44 -8.89 -7.75 -0.09
CA LEU A 44 -8.59 -6.36 -0.44
C LEU A 44 -8.21 -6.23 -1.92
N MET A 45 -7.34 -7.10 -2.43
CA MET A 45 -6.95 -7.10 -3.84
C MET A 45 -8.15 -7.36 -4.77
N GLN A 46 -9.05 -8.27 -4.39
CA GLN A 46 -10.27 -8.53 -5.16
C GLN A 46 -11.22 -7.32 -5.16
N ARG A 47 -11.42 -6.66 -4.01
CA ARG A 47 -12.23 -5.44 -3.93
C ARG A 47 -11.63 -4.30 -4.75
N ALA A 48 -10.31 -4.14 -4.73
CA ALA A 48 -9.59 -3.17 -5.56
C ALA A 48 -9.89 -3.40 -7.06
N LEU A 49 -9.85 -4.66 -7.50
CA LEU A 49 -10.15 -5.07 -8.86
C LEU A 49 -11.61 -4.78 -9.23
N ASP A 50 -12.56 -5.17 -8.37
CA ASP A 50 -14.00 -5.02 -8.60
C ASP A 50 -14.43 -3.55 -8.64
N GLU A 51 -13.81 -2.69 -7.82
CA GLU A 51 -14.09 -1.26 -7.75
C GLU A 51 -13.28 -0.43 -8.78
N ASN A 52 -12.44 -1.08 -9.60
CA ASN A 52 -11.48 -0.43 -10.50
C ASN A 52 -10.65 0.65 -9.78
N SER A 53 -10.25 0.35 -8.54
CA SER A 53 -9.77 1.29 -7.54
C SER A 53 -8.44 0.84 -6.92
N VAL A 54 -7.69 1.78 -6.36
CA VAL A 54 -6.42 1.53 -5.66
C VAL A 54 -6.72 1.44 -4.16
N ILE A 55 -6.53 0.26 -3.55
CA ILE A 55 -6.59 0.14 -2.09
C ILE A 55 -5.22 0.51 -1.50
N VAL A 56 -5.22 1.56 -0.69
CA VAL A 56 -4.07 1.94 0.15
C VAL A 56 -4.45 1.74 1.61
N ALA A 57 -3.75 0.83 2.30
CA ALA A 57 -3.83 0.70 3.74
C ALA A 57 -2.41 0.80 4.33
N GLN A 58 -2.17 1.83 5.14
CA GLN A 58 -1.03 1.86 6.04
C GLN A 58 -1.41 2.63 7.31
N MET A 59 -1.35 1.96 8.47
CA MET A 59 -1.38 2.61 9.77
C MET A 59 -0.23 2.07 10.62
N ASN A 60 0.73 2.93 10.95
CA ASN A 60 1.70 2.72 12.02
C ASN A 60 1.72 3.98 12.89
N ALA A 61 1.22 3.87 14.11
CA ALA A 61 1.31 4.95 15.10
C ALA A 61 2.70 4.93 15.73
N LEU A 62 3.47 6.01 15.52
CA LEU A 62 4.68 6.30 16.27
C LEU A 62 4.29 7.16 17.47
N TYR A 63 4.52 6.65 18.68
CA TYR A 63 4.46 7.42 19.91
C TYR A 63 5.87 7.91 20.21
N GLU A 64 6.05 9.22 20.44
CA GLU A 64 7.28 9.71 21.06
C GLU A 64 7.34 9.14 22.48
N GLU A 65 8.43 8.43 22.80
CA GLU A 65 8.77 8.22 24.21
C GLU A 65 9.07 9.62 24.75
N GLN A 66 8.13 10.20 25.51
CA GLN A 66 8.44 11.36 26.34
C GLN A 66 9.62 10.94 27.20
N ALA A 67 10.80 11.43 26.85
CA ALA A 67 11.97 11.38 27.70
C ALA A 67 11.66 12.25 28.92
N ASP A 68 10.98 11.66 29.90
CA ASP A 68 10.78 12.25 31.20
C ASP A 68 12.14 12.23 31.92
N GLY A 69 12.76 13.42 31.95
CA GLY A 69 13.54 13.97 33.08
C GLY A 69 14.82 13.25 33.48
#